data_AF-A0AAU5K5F1-F1
#
_entry.id   AF-A0AAU5K5F1-F1
#
_cell.length_a   1.000
_cell.length_b   1.000
_cell.length_c   1.000
_cell.angle_alpha   90.00
_cell.angle_beta   90.00
_cell.angle_gamma   90.00
#
_symmetry.space_group_name_H-M   'P 1'
#
loop_
_entity.id
_entity.type
_entity.pdbx_description
1 polymer ?
#
loop_
_entity_poly.entity_id
_entity_poly.type
_entity_poly.pdbx_seq_one_letter_code
_entity_poly.pdbx_strand_id
1 'polypeptide(L)'
;MTAIAGAWVYKSGAVGFRRDTEVHVTDWGQGTVKALDDLINGLPWADPDCVFHWHNSGAYGVIQGDEAYISDSSGIRKIHNQWPSLPTNWSDGITDAWVYESGAVGFRRGTEVHVTDWGQGTVKALDDLINGLPWADPDCVFHWQNSGAYGVIQGDEAYISDSSGIRKIHNQWPSLPTNW
;
A
#
# COMPACT_ATOMS: atom_id res chain seq x y z
N MET A 1 -5.24 -17.28 -9.58
CA MET A 1 -4.42 -16.92 -8.40
C MET A 1 -4.83 -15.52 -8.01
N THR A 2 -5.01 -15.23 -6.72
CA THR A 2 -5.35 -13.87 -6.28
C THR A 2 -4.14 -12.95 -6.48
N ALA A 3 -4.36 -11.72 -6.93
CA ALA A 3 -3.28 -10.76 -7.14
C ALA A 3 -2.73 -10.27 -5.80
N ILE A 4 -1.51 -9.72 -5.81
CA ILE A 4 -0.98 -8.96 -4.66
C ILE A 4 -1.89 -7.74 -4.45
N ALA A 5 -2.56 -7.70 -3.30
CA ALA A 5 -3.59 -6.72 -2.96
C ALA A 5 -3.08 -5.63 -2.00
N GLY A 6 -1.76 -5.49 -1.87
CA GLY A 6 -1.12 -4.50 -1.03
C GLY A 6 0.38 -4.73 -0.93
N ALA A 7 1.13 -3.64 -0.84
CA ALA A 7 2.57 -3.69 -0.62
C ALA A 7 3.05 -2.42 0.09
N TRP A 8 4.22 -2.50 0.72
CA TRP A 8 4.82 -1.37 1.43
C TRP A 8 6.32 -1.55 1.59
N VAL A 9 7.03 -0.45 1.86
CA VAL A 9 8.49 -0.43 2.00
C VAL A 9 8.90 -0.17 3.45
N TYR A 10 9.80 -1.00 3.96
CA TYR A 10 10.44 -0.81 5.26
C TYR A 10 11.64 0.14 5.14
N LYS A 11 12.08 0.72 6.27
CA LYS A 11 13.28 1.56 6.29
C LYS A 11 14.56 0.83 5.83
N SER A 12 14.62 -0.49 5.98
CA SER A 12 15.73 -1.31 5.44
C SER A 12 15.76 -1.39 3.91
N GLY A 13 14.70 -0.95 3.23
CA GLY A 13 14.48 -1.18 1.80
C GLY A 13 13.78 -2.51 1.50
N ALA A 14 13.51 -3.34 2.51
CA ALA A 14 12.67 -4.52 2.35
C ALA A 14 11.26 -4.14 1.89
N VAL A 15 10.64 -5.03 1.13
CA VAL A 15 9.27 -4.84 0.67
C VAL A 15 8.38 -5.89 1.34
N GLY A 16 7.29 -5.43 1.94
CA GLY A 16 6.20 -6.28 2.39
C GLY A 16 5.17 -6.40 1.28
N PHE A 17 4.70 -7.63 1.04
CA PHE A 17 3.64 -7.94 0.09
C PHE A 17 2.50 -8.62 0.84
N ARG A 18 1.28 -8.23 0.51
CA ARG A 18 0.05 -8.86 0.99
C ARG A 18 -0.67 -9.52 -0.18
N ARG A 19 -1.11 -10.75 0.05
CA ARG A 19 -2.08 -11.43 -0.80
C ARG A 19 -3.10 -12.10 0.10
N ASP A 20 -4.36 -11.70 -0.04
CA ASP A 20 -5.43 -12.11 0.89
C ASP A 20 -5.02 -11.82 2.34
N THR A 21 -5.04 -12.85 3.20
CA THR A 21 -4.63 -12.79 4.61
C THR A 21 -3.17 -13.18 4.83
N GLU A 22 -2.40 -13.39 3.76
CA GLU A 22 -1.00 -13.79 3.82
C GLU A 22 -0.08 -12.59 3.58
N VAL A 23 1.07 -12.59 4.26
CA VAL A 23 2.13 -11.60 4.07
C VAL A 23 3.49 -12.24 3.85
N HIS A 24 4.27 -11.65 2.96
CA HIS A 24 5.70 -11.94 2.78
C HIS A 24 6.47 -10.64 2.94
N VAL A 25 7.61 -10.69 3.64
CA VAL A 25 8.58 -9.59 3.65
C VAL A 25 9.89 -10.12 3.11
N THR A 26 10.53 -9.37 2.20
CA THR A 26 11.73 -9.83 1.50
C THR A 26 12.89 -10.23 2.42
N ASP A 27 12.91 -9.69 3.64
CA ASP A 27 13.91 -9.97 4.67
C ASP A 27 13.60 -11.19 5.55
N TRP A 28 12.45 -11.86 5.40
CA TRP A 28 12.10 -13.05 6.18
C TRP A 28 12.73 -14.35 5.68
N GLY A 29 13.57 -14.26 4.65
CA GLY A 29 14.11 -15.42 3.94
C GLY A 29 13.16 -15.91 2.85
N GLN A 30 13.73 -16.73 1.97
CA GLN A 30 13.07 -17.17 0.75
C GLN A 30 11.79 -17.98 1.05
N GLY A 31 10.68 -17.56 0.47
CA GLY A 31 9.39 -18.26 0.55
C GLY A 31 8.69 -18.16 1.91
N THR A 32 9.24 -17.43 2.88
CA THR A 32 8.63 -17.32 4.21
C THR A 32 7.38 -16.45 4.16
N VAL A 33 6.23 -17.02 4.50
CA VAL A 33 4.92 -16.35 4.57
C VAL A 33 4.39 -16.43 6.01
N LYS A 34 3.67 -15.40 6.45
CA LYS A 34 2.95 -15.37 7.74
C LYS A 34 1.51 -14.92 7.54
N ALA A 35 0.67 -15.11 8.55
CA ALA A 35 -0.65 -14.47 8.56
C ALA A 35 -0.51 -12.96 8.74
N LEU A 36 -1.40 -12.18 8.12
CA LEU A 36 -1.45 -10.72 8.29
C LEU A 36 -1.67 -10.33 9.76
N ASP A 37 -2.50 -11.09 10.49
CA ASP A 37 -2.75 -10.85 11.91
C ASP A 37 -1.49 -11.10 12.77
N ASP A 38 -0.61 -12.03 12.38
CA ASP A 38 0.69 -12.20 13.06
C ASP A 38 1.59 -10.98 12.89
N LEU A 39 1.43 -10.24 11.78
CA LEU A 39 2.21 -9.03 11.50
C LEU A 39 1.67 -7.81 12.24
N ILE A 40 0.35 -7.61 12.22
CA ILE A 40 -0.30 -6.40 12.73
C ILE A 40 -0.67 -6.54 14.22
N ASN A 41 -0.80 -7.77 14.72
CA ASN A 41 -1.13 -8.15 16.10
C ASN A 41 -2.34 -7.41 16.67
N GLY A 42 -3.53 -8.00 16.49
CA GLY A 42 -4.79 -7.36 16.84
C GLY A 42 -5.45 -6.71 15.63
N LEU A 43 -5.34 -7.37 14.47
CA LEU A 43 -5.98 -6.95 13.25
C LEU A 43 -7.51 -6.90 13.45
N PRO A 44 -8.16 -5.74 13.28
CA PRO A 44 -9.59 -5.61 13.57
C PRO A 44 -10.50 -6.31 12.56
N TRP A 45 -10.03 -6.53 11.34
CA TRP A 45 -10.81 -7.13 10.25
C TRP A 45 -10.05 -8.28 9.61
N ALA A 46 -10.75 -9.39 9.35
CA ALA A 46 -10.12 -10.58 8.78
C ALA A 46 -9.62 -10.36 7.34
N ASP A 47 -10.29 -9.49 6.57
CA ASP A 47 -9.97 -9.24 5.16
C ASP A 47 -10.09 -7.73 4.83
N PRO A 48 -9.10 -6.92 5.24
CA PRO A 48 -9.14 -5.48 5.04
C PRO A 48 -9.00 -5.09 3.57
N ASP A 49 -9.63 -3.98 3.18
CA ASP A 49 -9.57 -3.45 1.81
C ASP A 49 -8.16 -2.94 1.48
N CYS A 50 -7.51 -2.29 2.45
CA CYS A 50 -6.19 -1.71 2.27
C CYS A 50 -5.33 -1.84 3.54
N VAL A 51 -4.05 -2.14 3.36
CA VAL A 51 -3.03 -2.18 4.42
C VAL A 51 -1.81 -1.41 3.98
N PHE A 52 -1.29 -0.55 4.86
CA PHE A 52 -0.11 0.25 4.60
C PHE A 52 0.77 0.41 5.84
N HIS A 53 2.05 0.69 5.64
CA HIS A 53 3.03 0.77 6.72
C HIS A 53 3.45 2.21 7.01
N TRP A 54 3.50 2.54 8.30
CA TRP A 54 3.96 3.82 8.81
C TRP A 54 5.44 3.73 9.18
N HIS A 55 6.32 4.04 8.23
CA HIS A 55 7.76 3.84 8.38
C HIS A 55 8.41 4.52 9.59
N ASN A 56 7.82 5.61 10.11
CA ASN A 56 8.36 6.33 11.25
C ASN A 56 8.09 5.69 12.60
N SER A 57 6.92 5.08 12.80
CA SER A 57 6.58 4.39 14.05
C SER A 57 6.67 2.87 13.95
N GLY A 58 6.74 2.33 12.72
CA GLY A 58 6.60 0.89 12.48
C GLY A 58 5.15 0.39 12.56
N ALA A 59 4.19 1.29 12.73
CA ALA A 59 2.78 0.94 12.80
C ALA A 59 2.22 0.57 11.43
N TYR A 60 1.07 -0.10 11.44
CA TYR A 60 0.30 -0.40 10.25
C TYR A 60 -1.01 0.36 10.29
N GLY A 61 -1.34 0.98 9.16
CA GLY A 61 -2.68 1.47 8.87
C GLY A 61 -3.47 0.39 8.14
N VAL A 62 -4.73 0.22 8.53
CA VAL A 62 -5.66 -0.75 7.98
C VAL A 62 -6.97 -0.04 7.70
N ILE A 63 -7.56 -0.28 6.53
CA ILE A 63 -8.83 0.32 6.10
C ILE A 63 -9.81 -0.79 5.75
N GLN A 64 -11.06 -0.64 6.21
CA GLN A 64 -12.20 -1.47 5.82
C GLN A 64 -13.42 -0.58 5.68
N GLY A 65 -14.00 -0.51 4.47
CA GLY A 65 -15.12 0.37 4.17
C GLY A 65 -14.78 1.81 4.55
N ASP A 66 -15.58 2.37 5.46
CA ASP A 66 -15.44 3.75 5.95
C ASP A 66 -14.70 3.89 7.27
N GLU A 67 -13.98 2.84 7.66
CA GLU A 67 -13.24 2.78 8.91
C GLU A 67 -11.76 2.56 8.68
N ALA A 68 -10.97 3.15 9.57
CA ALA A 68 -9.52 3.05 9.60
C ALA A 68 -9.04 2.70 11.00
N TYR A 69 -8.01 1.89 11.05
CA TYR A 69 -7.28 1.49 12.26
C TYR A 69 -5.80 1.77 12.06
N ILE A 70 -5.14 2.29 13.07
CA ILE A 70 -3.68 2.41 13.10
C ILE A 70 -3.18 1.64 14.32
N SER A 71 -2.24 0.72 14.13
CA SER A 71 -1.83 -0.24 15.16
C SER A 71 -1.16 0.37 16.40
N ASP A 72 -0.66 1.61 16.30
CA ASP A 72 -0.12 2.37 17.44
C ASP A 72 -1.13 3.38 18.03
N SER A 73 -2.37 3.40 17.54
CA SER A 73 -3.43 4.31 17.95
C SER A 73 -4.50 3.62 18.79
N SER A 74 -5.35 4.42 19.44
CA SER A 74 -6.32 3.96 20.42
C SER A 74 -7.62 3.33 19.87
N GLY A 75 -7.68 2.97 18.59
CA GLY A 75 -8.78 2.17 18.03
C GLY A 75 -9.29 2.60 16.66
N ILE A 76 -10.35 1.92 16.22
CA ILE A 76 -11.01 2.13 14.93
C ILE A 76 -11.70 3.50 14.91
N ARG A 77 -11.56 4.23 13.79
CA ARG A 77 -12.18 5.54 13.57
C ARG A 77 -12.77 5.59 12.16
N LYS A 78 -13.79 6.42 11.95
CA LYS A 78 -14.22 6.76 10.59
C LYS A 78 -13.07 7.40 9.83
N ILE A 79 -12.91 7.04 8.56
CA ILE A 79 -11.77 7.46 7.72
C ILE A 79 -11.65 8.99 7.65
N HIS A 80 -12.78 9.71 7.55
CA HIS A 80 -12.81 11.18 7.57
C HIS A 80 -12.48 11.81 8.93
N ASN A 81 -12.69 11.10 10.03
CA ASN A 81 -12.25 11.58 11.33
C ASN A 81 -10.73 11.40 11.49
N GLN A 82 -10.17 10.37 10.85
CA GLN A 82 -8.72 10.12 10.83
C GLN A 82 -8.00 11.05 9.85
N TRP A 83 -8.60 11.30 8.67
CA TRP A 83 -8.05 12.14 7.61
C TRP A 83 -9.11 13.10 7.07
N PRO A 84 -9.27 14.28 7.70
CA PRO A 84 -10.33 15.24 7.34
C PRO A 84 -10.22 15.87 5.94
N SER A 85 -9.03 15.85 5.33
CA SER A 85 -8.82 16.40 3.98
C SER A 85 -9.29 15.48 2.86
N LEU A 86 -9.56 14.20 3.17
CA LEU A 86 -10.04 13.20 2.22
C LEU A 86 -11.35 13.67 1.55
N PRO A 87 -11.53 13.50 0.22
CA PRO A 87 -12.75 13.91 -0.46
C PRO A 87 -13.98 13.24 0.15
N THR A 88 -15.07 13.99 0.40
CA THR A 88 -16.25 13.46 1.11
C THR A 88 -16.91 12.22 0.50
N ASN A 89 -16.72 11.98 -0.79
CA ASN A 89 -17.20 10.79 -1.50
C ASN A 89 -16.20 9.63 -1.50
N TRP A 90 -15.09 9.73 -0.76
CA TRP A 90 -14.05 8.70 -0.58
C TRP A 90 -14.16 8.03 0.79
N SER A 91 -15.38 7.93 1.31
CA SER A 91 -15.62 7.16 2.52
C SER A 91 -15.35 5.67 2.34
N ASP A 92 -15.24 5.15 1.11
CA ASP A 92 -14.95 3.75 0.83
C ASP A 92 -14.16 3.58 -0.48
N GLY A 93 -13.84 2.32 -0.80
CA GLY A 93 -13.18 1.94 -2.06
C GLY A 93 -11.68 2.23 -2.13
N ILE A 94 -11.05 2.60 -1.01
CA ILE A 94 -9.59 2.78 -0.95
C ILE A 94 -8.92 1.42 -1.10
N THR A 95 -8.15 1.25 -2.18
CA THR A 95 -7.45 -0.01 -2.47
C THR A 95 -6.00 0.03 -1.98
N ASP A 96 -5.39 1.22 -1.96
CA ASP A 96 -4.01 1.39 -1.54
C ASP A 96 -3.83 2.69 -0.78
N ALA A 97 -2.87 2.66 0.13
CA ALA A 97 -2.41 3.85 0.79
C ALA A 97 -0.91 3.74 1.08
N TRP A 98 -0.27 4.89 1.25
CA TRP A 98 1.14 4.96 1.60
C TRP A 98 1.44 6.23 2.37
N VAL A 99 2.54 6.23 3.12
CA VAL A 99 2.93 7.34 3.98
C VAL A 99 4.19 8.00 3.42
N TYR A 100 4.13 9.32 3.20
CA TYR A 100 5.27 10.14 2.82
C TYR A 100 6.12 10.49 4.06
N GLU A 101 7.37 10.92 3.85
CA GLU A 101 8.27 11.32 4.96
C GLU A 101 7.69 12.47 5.81
N SER A 102 6.89 13.34 5.19
CA SER A 102 6.17 14.43 5.87
C SER A 102 5.12 13.94 6.88
N GLY A 103 4.76 12.65 6.84
CA GLY A 103 3.63 12.07 7.55
C GLY A 103 2.30 12.21 6.79
N ALA A 104 2.29 12.84 5.62
CA ALA A 104 1.12 12.85 4.75
C ALA A 104 0.80 11.42 4.26
N VAL A 105 -0.48 11.14 4.06
CA VAL A 105 -0.94 9.84 3.56
C VAL A 105 -1.48 10.02 2.15
N GLY A 106 -0.96 9.24 1.21
CA GLY A 106 -1.54 9.08 -0.12
C GLY A 106 -2.59 7.97 -0.09
N PHE A 107 -3.75 8.21 -0.68
CA PHE A 107 -4.84 7.28 -0.84
C PHE A 107 -5.14 7.09 -2.31
N ARG A 108 -5.31 5.82 -2.73
CA ARG A 108 -5.74 5.48 -4.08
C ARG A 108 -7.14 4.87 -4.06
N ARG A 109 -7.95 5.28 -5.02
CA ARG A 109 -9.25 4.68 -5.33
C ARG A 109 -9.38 4.54 -6.84
N GLY A 110 -9.26 3.31 -7.34
CA GLY A 110 -9.16 3.06 -8.78
C GLY A 110 -8.00 3.84 -9.39
N THR A 111 -8.30 4.68 -10.39
CA THR A 111 -7.31 5.50 -11.10
C THR A 111 -7.10 6.88 -10.47
N GLU A 112 -7.72 7.17 -9.33
CA GLU A 112 -7.64 8.46 -8.66
C GLU A 112 -6.74 8.38 -7.42
N VAL A 113 -6.06 9.49 -7.10
CA VAL A 113 -5.25 9.64 -5.89
C VAL A 113 -5.59 10.93 -5.15
N HIS A 114 -5.59 10.87 -3.82
CA HIS A 114 -5.58 12.03 -2.93
C HIS A 114 -4.39 11.93 -1.97
N VAL A 115 -3.75 13.05 -1.63
CA VAL A 115 -2.75 13.11 -0.55
C VAL A 115 -3.21 14.11 0.49
N THR A 116 -3.08 13.76 1.77
CA THR A 116 -3.67 14.55 2.87
C THR A 116 -3.10 15.96 3.01
N ASP A 117 -1.91 16.21 2.47
CA ASP A 117 -1.27 17.54 2.45
C ASP A 117 -1.68 18.39 1.23
N TRP A 118 -2.42 17.81 0.28
CA TRP A 118 -3.07 18.57 -0.77
C TRP A 118 -4.25 19.35 -0.18
N GLY A 119 -4.71 20.37 -0.90
CA GLY A 119 -5.92 21.09 -0.53
C GLY A 119 -7.10 20.12 -0.35
N GLN A 120 -7.99 20.41 0.60
CA GLN A 120 -9.14 19.56 0.90
C GLN A 120 -9.90 19.16 -0.37
N GLY A 121 -10.17 17.86 -0.53
CA GLY A 121 -10.89 17.32 -1.69
C GLY A 121 -10.12 17.34 -3.01
N THR A 122 -8.83 17.73 -3.03
CA THR A 122 -8.02 17.71 -4.24
C THR A 122 -7.71 16.27 -4.64
N VAL A 123 -8.03 15.90 -5.87
CA VAL A 123 -7.76 14.58 -6.44
C VAL A 123 -6.96 14.77 -7.73
N LYS A 124 -6.05 13.84 -8.01
CA LYS A 124 -5.32 13.75 -9.27
C LYS A 124 -5.49 12.35 -9.87
N ALA A 125 -5.27 12.23 -11.17
CA ALA A 125 -5.17 10.92 -11.78
C ALA A 125 -3.86 10.24 -11.35
N LEU A 126 -3.86 8.90 -11.32
CA LEU A 126 -2.69 8.11 -10.92
C LEU A 126 -1.52 8.27 -11.91
N ASP A 127 -1.81 8.42 -13.20
CA ASP A 127 -0.82 8.67 -14.25
C ASP A 127 -0.19 10.07 -14.18
N ASP A 128 -0.91 11.06 -13.67
CA ASP A 128 -0.35 12.37 -13.33
C ASP A 128 0.66 12.28 -12.16
N LEU A 129 0.48 11.32 -11.26
CA LEU A 129 1.38 11.11 -10.11
C LEU A 129 2.59 10.25 -10.47
N ILE A 130 2.37 9.18 -11.24
CA ILE A 130 3.38 8.18 -11.57
C ILE A 130 3.74 8.33 -13.05
N ASN A 131 4.82 9.05 -13.33
CA ASN A 131 5.30 9.21 -14.70
C ASN A 131 5.63 7.86 -15.34
N GLY A 132 5.13 7.64 -16.55
CA GLY A 132 5.33 6.38 -17.30
C GLY A 132 4.55 5.20 -16.74
N LEU A 133 3.46 5.43 -15.99
CA LEU A 133 2.58 4.37 -15.48
C LEU A 133 2.15 3.42 -16.61
N PRO A 134 2.48 2.11 -16.54
CA PRO A 134 2.22 1.19 -17.64
C PRO A 134 0.80 0.62 -17.65
N TRP A 135 0.08 0.67 -16.52
CA TRP A 135 -1.26 0.10 -16.36
C TRP A 135 -2.22 1.16 -15.85
N ALA A 136 -3.40 1.26 -16.48
CA ALA A 136 -4.40 2.27 -16.14
C ALA A 136 -4.98 2.07 -14.72
N ASP A 137 -5.21 0.82 -14.32
CA ASP A 137 -5.71 0.46 -12.99
C ASP A 137 -4.93 -0.76 -12.45
N PRO A 138 -3.77 -0.54 -11.82
CA PRO A 138 -2.94 -1.61 -11.30
C PRO A 138 -3.56 -2.30 -10.08
N ASP A 139 -3.17 -3.55 -9.83
CA ASP A 139 -3.63 -4.32 -8.68
C ASP A 139 -3.13 -3.72 -7.36
N CYS A 140 -1.92 -3.15 -7.37
CA CYS A 140 -1.33 -2.51 -6.20
C CYS A 140 -0.35 -1.38 -6.57
N VAL A 141 -0.31 -0.35 -5.73
CA VAL A 141 0.62 0.78 -5.78
C VAL A 141 1.17 1.04 -4.37
N PHE A 142 2.48 1.23 -4.26
CA PHE A 142 3.14 1.55 -3.02
C PHE A 142 4.29 2.53 -3.24
N HIS A 143 4.68 3.27 -2.19
CA HIS A 143 5.66 4.35 -2.28
C HIS A 143 6.98 4.01 -1.60
N TRP A 144 8.08 4.35 -2.27
CA TRP A 144 9.45 4.20 -1.80
C TRP A 144 9.94 5.51 -1.17
N GLN A 145 9.83 5.63 0.14
CA GLN A 145 10.12 6.90 0.84
C GLN A 145 11.53 7.47 0.55
N ASN A 146 12.55 6.61 0.45
CA ASN A 146 13.93 7.05 0.31
C ASN A 146 14.27 7.61 -1.08
N SER A 147 13.52 7.24 -2.14
CA SER A 147 13.76 7.72 -3.51
C SER A 147 12.62 8.55 -4.08
N GLY A 148 11.44 8.53 -3.44
CA GLY A 148 10.22 9.12 -3.99
C GLY A 148 9.61 8.28 -5.12
N ALA A 149 10.15 7.09 -5.40
CA ALA A 149 9.63 6.23 -6.45
C ALA A 149 8.34 5.51 -6.02
N TYR A 150 7.58 5.08 -7.01
CA TYR A 150 6.41 4.24 -6.81
C TYR A 150 6.71 2.84 -7.35
N GLY A 151 6.37 1.83 -6.55
CA GLY A 151 6.20 0.47 -7.01
C GLY A 151 4.76 0.25 -7.45
N VAL A 152 4.57 -0.39 -8.60
CA VAL A 152 3.27 -0.69 -9.19
C VAL A 152 3.27 -2.16 -9.57
N ILE A 153 2.20 -2.87 -9.22
CA ILE A 153 2.05 -4.31 -9.47
C ILE A 153 0.81 -4.55 -10.32
N GLN A 154 0.95 -5.42 -11.32
CA GLN A 154 -0.15 -5.96 -12.10
C GLN A 154 0.12 -7.44 -12.39
N GLY A 155 -0.74 -8.32 -11.88
CA GLY A 155 -0.56 -9.77 -12.00
C GLY A 155 0.78 -10.23 -11.45
N ASP A 156 1.62 -10.81 -12.31
CA ASP A 156 2.96 -11.29 -11.98
C ASP A 156 4.08 -10.30 -12.37
N GLU A 157 3.72 -9.05 -12.66
CA GLU A 157 4.63 -8.00 -13.12
C GLU A 157 4.71 -6.83 -12.14
N ALA A 158 5.87 -6.19 -12.11
CA ALA A 158 6.17 -5.03 -11.31
C ALA A 158 6.86 -3.96 -12.13
N TYR A 159 6.52 -2.71 -11.85
CA TYR A 159 7.15 -1.51 -12.37
C TYR A 159 7.59 -0.65 -11.21
N ILE A 160 8.85 -0.21 -11.19
CA ILE A 160 9.32 0.82 -10.26
C ILE A 160 9.63 2.07 -11.07
N SER A 161 9.07 3.21 -10.68
CA SER A 161 9.08 4.44 -11.48
C SER A 161 10.46 5.07 -11.69
N ASP A 162 11.46 4.70 -10.90
CA ASP A 162 12.86 5.13 -11.04
C ASP A 162 13.77 4.04 -11.67
N SER A 163 13.17 2.94 -12.13
CA SER A 163 13.89 1.78 -12.67
C SER A 163 13.72 1.60 -14.18
N SER A 164 14.46 0.64 -14.75
CA SER A 164 14.58 0.41 -16.20
C SER A 164 13.38 -0.29 -16.87
N GLY A 165 12.22 -0.37 -16.22
CA GLY A 165 10.98 -0.85 -16.82
C GLY A 165 10.32 -2.03 -16.09
N ILE A 166 9.33 -2.62 -16.75
CA ILE A 166 8.51 -3.72 -16.21
C ILE A 166 9.33 -4.99 -16.09
N ARG A 167 9.21 -5.68 -14.95
CA ARG A 167 9.87 -6.96 -14.66
C ARG A 167 8.88 -7.93 -14.05
N LYS A 168 9.12 -9.22 -14.22
CA LYS A 168 8.41 -10.23 -13.42
C LYS A 168 8.72 -10.03 -11.94
N ILE A 169 7.71 -10.17 -11.08
CA ILE A 169 7.80 -9.96 -9.64
C ILE A 169 8.93 -10.79 -9.03
N HIS A 170 9.06 -12.07 -9.39
CA HIS A 170 10.13 -12.95 -8.90
C HIS A 170 11.53 -12.57 -9.38
N ASN A 171 11.65 -11.85 -10.50
CA ASN A 171 12.94 -11.30 -10.94
C ASN A 171 13.30 -10.02 -10.18
N GLN A 172 12.30 -9.26 -9.74
CA GLN A 172 12.48 -8.06 -8.94
C GLN A 172 12.74 -8.39 -7.46
N TRP A 173 12.00 -9.37 -6.92
CA TRP A 173 12.09 -9.83 -5.54
C TRP A 173 12.16 -11.37 -5.49
N PRO A 174 13.36 -11.95 -5.63
CA PRO A 174 13.55 -13.40 -5.70
C PRO A 174 13.20 -14.17 -4.43
N SER A 175 12.99 -13.47 -3.31
CA SER A 175 12.57 -14.08 -2.04
C SER A 175 11.08 -14.43 -2.01
N LEU A 176 10.27 -13.83 -2.88
CA LEU A 176 8.83 -14.10 -2.94
C LEU A 176 8.57 -15.58 -3.27
N PRO A 177 7.52 -16.20 -2.70
CA PRO A 177 7.14 -17.55 -3.06
C PRO A 177 6.84 -17.66 -4.57
N THR A 178 7.22 -18.76 -5.21
CA THR A 178 7.10 -18.94 -6.67
C THR A 178 5.65 -19.02 -7.17
N ASN A 179 4.69 -19.19 -6.27
CA ASN A 179 3.26 -19.25 -6.54
C ASN A 179 2.51 -18.01 -6.05
N TRP A 180 3.23 -16.91 -5.82
CA TRP A 180 2.69 -15.60 -5.43
C TRP A 180 2.41 -14.72 -6.63
#